data_AF-A0A962F814-F1
#
_entry.id   AF-A0A962F814-F1
#
_cell.length_a   1.000
_cell.length_b   1.000
_cell.length_c   1.000
_cell.angle_alpha   90.00
_cell.angle_beta   90.00
_cell.angle_gamma   90.00
#
_symmetry.space_group_name_H-M   'P 1'
#
loop_
_entity.id
_entity.type
_entity.pdbx_description
1 polymer ?
#
loop_
_entity_poly.entity_id
_entity_poly.type
_entity_poly.pdbx_seq_one_letter_code
_entity_poly.pdbx_strand_id
1 'polypeptide(L)' 'LKFERDRTKGMRLDIPAGTAVRFEPGQSREVRLVAIAGKREVYGFRQDVMGRV' A
#
# COMPACT_ATOMS: atom_id res chain seq x y z
N LEU A 1 -0.54 10.18 -6.56
CA LEU A 1 0.24 10.15 -5.30
C LEU A 1 1.72 9.97 -5.63
N LYS A 2 2.59 10.82 -5.04
CA LYS A 2 4.04 10.80 -5.22
C LYS A 2 4.69 10.38 -3.89
N PHE A 3 5.47 9.30 -3.92
CA PHE A 3 6.18 8.72 -2.77
C PHE A 3 7.18 7.66 -3.27
N GLU A 4 8.02 7.13 -2.38
CA GLU A 4 9.04 6.10 -2.69
C GLU A 4 8.38 4.71 -2.89
N ARG A 5 8.01 4.39 -4.14
CA ARG A 5 7.25 3.16 -4.45
C ARG A 5 7.97 1.88 -4.04
N ASP A 6 9.28 1.77 -4.27
CA ASP A 6 10.01 0.53 -4.01
C ASP A 6 9.99 0.11 -2.54
N ARG A 7 10.05 1.06 -1.60
CA ARG A 7 9.95 0.78 -0.16
C ARG A 7 8.56 0.35 0.30
N THR A 8 7.55 0.51 -0.54
CA THR A 8 6.14 0.21 -0.20
C THR A 8 5.64 -1.10 -0.79
N LYS A 9 6.44 -1.80 -1.60
CA LYS A 9 6.04 -3.07 -2.21
C LYS A 9 5.75 -4.12 -1.12
N GLY A 10 4.63 -4.82 -1.27
CA GLY A 10 4.20 -5.83 -0.30
C GLY A 10 3.70 -5.28 1.04
N MET A 11 3.38 -3.99 1.10
CA MET A 11 2.85 -3.34 2.29
C MET A 11 1.40 -2.85 2.07
N ARG A 12 0.67 -2.67 3.17
CA ARG A 12 -0.65 -2.03 3.21
C ARG A 12 -0.69 -0.96 4.30
N LEU A 13 -1.73 -0.11 4.31
CA LEU A 13 -1.93 0.86 5.38
C LEU A 13 -2.13 0.15 6.73
N ASP A 14 -1.43 0.65 7.74
CA ASP A 14 -1.57 0.21 9.14
C ASP A 14 -2.68 1.01 9.82
N ILE A 15 -3.92 0.68 9.45
CA ILE A 15 -5.16 1.29 9.97
C ILE A 15 -6.21 0.19 10.23
N PRO A 16 -7.26 0.47 11.02
CA PRO A 16 -8.33 -0.50 11.26
C PRO A 16 -8.92 -1.05 9.95
N ALA A 17 -9.24 -2.35 9.95
CA ALA A 17 -9.81 -3.01 8.78
C ALA A 17 -11.11 -2.32 8.32
N GLY A 18 -11.26 -2.14 7.01
CA GLY A 18 -12.43 -1.48 6.40
C GLY A 18 -12.38 0.06 6.39
N THR A 19 -11.35 0.68 6.96
CA THR A 19 -11.16 2.15 6.93
C THR A 19 -10.22 2.60 5.81
N ALA A 20 -10.12 3.92 5.59
CA ALA A 20 -9.32 4.50 4.53
C ALA A 20 -8.60 5.80 4.96
N VAL A 21 -7.53 6.15 4.24
CA VAL A 21 -6.86 7.46 4.35
C VAL A 21 -7.18 8.28 3.11
N ARG A 22 -7.67 9.51 3.31
CA ARG A 22 -7.99 10.46 2.25
C ARG A 22 -6.82 11.42 1.99
N PHE A 23 -6.59 11.72 0.72
CA PHE A 23 -5.62 12.72 0.27
C PHE A 23 -6.36 13.73 -0.61
N GLU A 24 -6.50 14.97 -0.14
CA GLU A 24 -7.03 16.06 -0.97
C GLU A 24 -6.00 16.50 -2.04
N PRO A 25 -6.44 17.18 -3.12
CA PRO A 25 -5.52 17.82 -4.05
C PRO A 25 -4.51 18.72 -3.33
N GLY A 26 -3.21 18.45 -3.54
CA GLY A 26 -2.11 19.19 -2.90
C GLY A 26 -1.75 18.75 -1.48
N GLN A 27 -2.54 17.88 -0.84
CA GLN A 27 -2.25 17.41 0.51
C GLN A 27 -1.04 16.47 0.54
N SER A 28 -0.15 16.72 1.49
CA SER A 28 0.94 15.80 1.84
C SER A 28 0.74 15.28 3.25
N ARG A 29 0.98 13.99 3.46
CA ARG A 29 0.82 13.34 4.77
C ARG A 29 1.75 12.14 4.90
N GLU A 30 2.32 11.97 6.08
CA GLU A 30 3.03 10.75 6.46
C GLU A 30 2.04 9.67 6.90
N VAL A 31 2.23 8.44 6.42
CA VAL A 31 1.39 7.29 6.73
C VAL A 31 2.24 6.12 7.18
N ARG A 32 1.71 5.33 8.10
CA ARG A 32 2.34 4.08 8.53
C ARG A 32 1.87 2.93 7.66
N LEU A 33 2.83 2.09 7.26
CA LEU A 33 2.58 0.88 6.50
C LEU A 33 2.94 -0.34 7.33
N VAL A 34 2.24 -1.43 7.08
CA VAL A 34 2.50 -2.75 7.64
C VAL A 34 2.59 -3.78 6.51
N ALA A 35 3.44 -4.79 6.68
CA ALA A 35 3.61 -5.83 5.69
C ALA A 35 2.32 -6.64 5.49
N ILE A 36 2.04 -7.01 4.24
CA ILE A 36 1.03 -8.02 3.93
C ILE A 36 1.53 -9.36 4.48
N ALA A 37 0.66 -10.08 5.18
CA ALA A 37 0.95 -11.39 5.78
C ALA A 37 0.54 -12.55 4.84
N GLY A 38 0.57 -13.78 5.36
CA GLY A 38 0.23 -14.98 4.59
C GLY A 38 1.33 -15.33 3.57
N LYS A 39 0.94 -15.80 2.38
CA LYS A 39 1.87 -16.19 1.31
C LYS A 39 2.68 -15.03 0.71
N ARG A 40 2.27 -13.78 0.98
CA ARG A 40 2.85 -12.57 0.38
C ARG A 40 2.84 -12.65 -1.15
N GLU A 41 1.68 -12.96 -1.70
CA GLU A 41 1.43 -12.96 -3.13
C GLU A 41 0.41 -11.88 -3.46
N VAL A 42 0.70 -11.06 -4.48
CA VAL A 42 -0.10 -9.92 -4.89
C VAL A 42 -0.56 -10.12 -6.33
N TYR A 43 -1.87 -10.30 -6.50
CA TYR A 43 -2.54 -10.41 -7.80
C TYR A 43 -3.61 -9.32 -7.94
N GLY A 44 -3.81 -8.78 -9.14
CA GLY A 44 -4.76 -7.68 -9.39
C GLY A 44 -4.16 -6.29 -9.19
N PHE A 45 -4.89 -5.36 -8.56
CA PHE A 45 -4.54 -3.94 -8.44
C PHE A 45 -4.22 -3.29 -9.81
N ARG A 46 -3.06 -2.66 -9.95
CA ARG A 46 -2.52 -2.17 -11.24
C ARG A 46 -1.75 -3.22 -12.03
N GLN A 47 -1.73 -4.47 -11.56
CA GLN A 47 -1.08 -5.62 -12.18
C GLN A 47 0.46 -5.54 -12.28
N ASP A 48 1.10 -4.74 -11.43
CA ASP A 48 2.55 -4.51 -11.45
C ASP A 48 3.38 -5.66 -10.81
N VAL A 49 2.76 -6.62 -10.12
CA VAL A 49 3.45 -7.71 -9.39
C VAL A 49 3.02 -9.10 -9.88
N MET A 50 1.73 -9.42 -9.80
CA MET A 50 1.15 -10.68 -10.30
C MET A 50 1.85 -11.96 -9.82
N GLY A 51 2.23 -11.99 -8.53
CA GLY A 51 3.02 -13.06 -7.95
C GLY A 51 3.55 -12.71 -6.56
N ARG A 52 4.61 -13.40 -6.14
CA ARG A 52 5.22 -13.19 -4.83
C ARG A 52 5.89 -11.81 -4.72
N VAL A 53 5.79 -11.20 -3.54
CA VAL A 53 6.39 -9.90 -3.17
C VAL A 53 7.26 -9.94 -1.93
#